data_AF-A0A952K2K3-F1
#
_entry.id   AF-A0A952K2K3-F1
#
_cell.length_a   1.000
_cell.length_b   1.000
_cell.length_c   1.000
_cell.angle_alpha   90.00
_cell.angle_beta   90.00
_cell.angle_gamma   90.00
#
_symmetry.space_group_name_H-M   'P 1'
#
loop_
_entity.id
_entity.type
_entity.pdbx_description
1 polymer ?
#
loop_
_entity_poly.entity_id
_entity_poly.type
_entity_poly.pdbx_seq_one_letter_code
_entity_poly.pdbx_strand_id
1 'polypeptide(L)'
;MTTALTVLAADTELPEPIAPGWQLVLAALAGIALIVVLITITKLHPFLALIFGALTVGIVAGLPSLDNFDDTLSSFSDGFGTTAAGVGILIALGAMFAKLLADSGGADEIVDTIVGHASPRALPWAMALVGAIIGLPMFFEIGLVLLMPVIYLVAKRSQQSLITVGIPALAGLSAMHGLVPPHPGPLTAIDLLKADLGVTLALGVLVAIPTVIVAGPLFGRLAGRWVVIDVPDRFEADDFARNGGGSVTSAAAGAEGEGTTTQTATRVERQRPNFGITLFSVLLPVGLMMGKALVDIFIDDKTNVLRQIFDILGRPLMA
;
A
#
# COMPACT_ATOMS: atom_id res chain seq x y z
N MET A 1 -11.91 -36.62 -5.70
CA MET A 1 -11.86 -35.32 -4.99
C MET A 1 -11.00 -35.36 -3.72
N THR A 2 -10.24 -36.42 -3.45
CA THR A 2 -9.48 -36.60 -2.20
C THR A 2 -7.97 -36.39 -2.32
N THR A 3 -7.43 -36.30 -3.54
CA THR A 3 -5.98 -36.19 -3.78
C THR A 3 -5.45 -34.75 -3.79
N ALA A 4 -6.30 -33.77 -4.10
CA ALA A 4 -5.90 -32.35 -4.14
C ALA A 4 -5.74 -31.74 -2.72
N LEU A 5 -6.47 -32.25 -1.73
CA LEU A 5 -6.36 -31.82 -0.33
C LEU A 5 -5.11 -32.37 0.37
N THR A 6 -4.61 -33.54 -0.06
CA THR A 6 -3.41 -34.16 0.50
C THR A 6 -2.10 -33.49 0.07
N VAL A 7 -2.07 -32.76 -1.05
CA VAL A 7 -0.86 -32.03 -1.51
C VAL A 7 -0.62 -30.75 -0.71
N LEU A 8 -1.67 -30.20 -0.07
CA LEU A 8 -1.58 -29.05 0.84
C LEU A 8 -1.10 -29.43 2.26
N ALA A 9 -0.96 -30.72 2.54
CA ALA A 9 -0.58 -31.26 3.85
C ALA A 9 0.65 -32.18 3.75
N ALA A 10 1.52 -31.97 2.76
CA ALA A 10 2.86 -32.54 2.81
C ALA A 10 3.57 -31.94 4.03
N ASP A 11 3.81 -32.77 5.03
CA ASP A 11 4.33 -32.45 6.35
C ASP A 11 5.51 -31.47 6.26
N THR A 12 5.24 -30.18 6.44
CA THR A 12 6.28 -29.24 6.85
C THR A 12 6.63 -29.64 8.28
N GLU A 13 7.85 -30.15 8.49
CA GLU A 13 8.37 -30.36 9.84
C GLU A 13 8.17 -29.06 10.63
N LEU A 14 7.19 -29.07 11.53
CA LEU A 14 6.88 -27.89 12.31
C LEU A 14 8.07 -27.64 13.23
N PRO A 15 8.63 -26.41 13.26
CA PRO A 15 9.77 -26.11 14.11
C PRO A 15 9.44 -26.47 15.56
N GLU A 16 10.33 -27.23 16.22
CA GLU A 16 10.12 -27.64 17.60
C GLU A 16 9.99 -26.40 18.50
N PRO A 17 8.90 -26.27 19.27
CA PRO A 17 8.70 -25.10 20.11
C PRO A 17 9.75 -25.03 21.21
N ILE A 18 10.42 -23.89 21.33
CA ILE A 18 11.37 -23.60 22.43
C ILE A 18 10.71 -23.62 23.83
N ALA A 19 9.39 -23.47 23.88
CA ALA A 19 8.60 -23.38 25.09
C ALA A 19 7.18 -23.92 24.86
N PRO A 20 6.43 -24.25 25.94
CA PRO A 20 5.03 -24.63 25.84
C PRO A 20 4.20 -23.57 25.09
N GLY A 21 3.24 -24.00 24.27
CA GLY A 21 2.46 -23.08 23.43
C GLY A 21 1.76 -21.94 24.20
N TRP A 22 1.29 -22.19 25.42
CA TRP A 22 0.69 -21.14 26.26
C TRP A 22 1.69 -20.04 26.63
N GLN A 23 2.96 -20.39 26.84
CA GLN A 23 4.02 -19.43 27.15
C GLN A 23 4.34 -18.57 25.92
N LEU A 24 4.39 -19.18 24.72
CA LEU A 24 4.60 -18.46 23.47
C LEU A 24 3.44 -17.50 23.15
N VAL A 25 2.19 -17.91 23.41
CA VAL A 25 1.02 -17.04 23.27
C VAL A 25 1.11 -15.86 24.25
N LEU A 26 1.49 -16.10 25.51
CA LEU A 26 1.70 -15.03 26.49
C LEU A 26 2.84 -14.10 26.09
N ALA A 27 3.95 -14.62 25.58
CA ALA A 27 5.07 -13.83 25.09
C ALA A 27 4.63 -12.89 23.96
N ALA A 28 3.87 -13.41 22.99
CA ALA A 28 3.32 -12.61 21.89
C ALA A 28 2.36 -11.52 22.40
N LEU A 29 1.43 -11.87 23.28
CA LEU A 29 0.48 -10.91 23.86
C LEU A 29 1.20 -9.82 24.67
N ALA A 30 2.21 -10.19 25.46
CA ALA A 30 3.01 -9.25 26.23
C ALA A 30 3.80 -8.29 25.31
N GLY A 31 4.43 -8.82 24.25
CA GLY A 31 5.12 -8.02 23.25
C GLY A 31 4.19 -7.03 22.54
N ILE A 32 3.03 -7.49 22.08
CA ILE A 32 2.02 -6.63 21.42
C ILE A 32 1.51 -5.56 22.39
N ALA A 33 1.16 -5.94 23.62
CA ALA A 33 0.69 -4.99 24.64
C ALA A 33 1.76 -3.92 24.92
N LEU A 34 3.03 -4.31 25.04
CA LEU A 34 4.14 -3.38 25.24
C LEU A 34 4.28 -2.42 24.05
N ILE A 35 4.26 -2.92 22.81
CA ILE A 35 4.34 -2.09 21.60
C ILE A 35 3.21 -1.07 21.59
N VAL A 36 1.98 -1.49 21.87
CA VAL A 36 0.81 -0.60 21.91
C VAL A 36 0.98 0.47 22.97
N VAL A 37 1.39 0.11 24.20
CA VAL A 37 1.63 1.07 25.29
C VAL A 37 2.74 2.07 24.92
N LEU A 38 3.85 1.59 24.34
CA LEU A 38 4.96 2.45 23.95
C LEU A 38 4.57 3.44 22.84
N ILE A 39 3.81 2.99 21.84
CA ILE A 39 3.41 3.86 20.74
C ILE A 39 2.31 4.84 21.18
N THR A 40 1.27 4.36 21.87
CA THR A 40 0.07 5.16 22.15
C THR A 40 0.19 6.04 23.38
N ILE A 41 0.82 5.55 24.45
CA ILE A 41 0.91 6.27 25.73
C ILE A 41 2.22 7.04 25.80
N THR A 42 3.35 6.35 25.62
CA THR A 42 4.67 7.00 25.76
C THR A 42 5.11 7.74 24.50
N LYS A 43 4.37 7.60 23.39
CA LYS A 43 4.62 8.25 22.10
C LYS A 43 6.02 7.97 21.54
N LEU A 44 6.54 6.79 21.84
CA LEU A 44 7.85 6.34 21.41
C LEU A 44 7.77 5.92 19.93
N HIS A 45 8.81 6.24 19.15
CA HIS A 45 8.81 5.99 17.70
C HIS A 45 8.57 4.51 17.38
N PRO A 46 7.68 4.14 16.43
CA PRO A 46 7.31 2.74 16.19
C PRO A 46 8.49 1.79 16.00
N PHE A 47 9.54 2.24 15.30
CA PHE A 47 10.78 1.48 15.13
C PHE A 47 11.41 1.03 16.47
N LEU A 48 11.56 1.94 17.44
CA LEU A 48 12.11 1.62 18.75
C LEU A 48 11.13 0.77 19.57
N ALA A 49 9.82 1.02 19.46
CA ALA A 49 8.80 0.24 20.16
C ALA A 49 8.80 -1.23 19.71
N LEU A 50 8.97 -1.47 18.41
CA LEU A 50 9.09 -2.81 17.84
C LEU A 50 10.34 -3.54 18.31
N ILE A 51 11.48 -2.85 18.48
CA ILE A 51 12.70 -3.43 19.07
C ILE A 51 12.41 -3.90 20.50
N PHE A 52 11.85 -3.05 21.35
CA PHE A 52 11.53 -3.44 22.73
C PHE A 52 10.48 -4.55 22.80
N GLY A 53 9.49 -4.54 21.90
CA GLY A 53 8.51 -5.60 21.77
C GLY A 53 9.14 -6.94 21.42
N ALA A 54 10.02 -6.98 20.42
CA ALA A 54 10.72 -8.19 20.00
C ALA A 54 11.62 -8.75 21.10
N LEU A 55 12.36 -7.88 21.82
CA LEU A 55 13.14 -8.27 22.99
C LEU A 55 12.26 -8.88 24.09
N THR A 56 11.09 -8.29 24.33
CA THR A 56 10.12 -8.79 25.32
C THR A 56 9.61 -10.18 24.95
N VAL A 57 9.28 -10.41 23.67
CA VAL A 57 8.88 -11.73 23.19
C VAL A 57 10.00 -12.75 23.44
N GLY A 58 11.26 -12.41 23.10
CA GLY A 58 12.40 -13.30 23.32
C GLY A 58 12.58 -13.68 24.79
N ILE A 59 12.53 -12.68 25.69
CA ILE A 59 12.67 -12.88 27.13
C ILE A 59 11.54 -13.77 27.68
N VAL A 60 10.28 -13.48 27.35
CA VAL A 60 9.13 -14.22 27.89
C VAL A 60 9.03 -15.63 27.28
N ALA A 61 9.47 -15.81 26.04
CA ALA A 61 9.54 -17.13 25.40
C ALA A 61 10.64 -18.03 25.98
N GLY A 62 11.52 -17.51 26.83
CA GLY A 62 12.58 -18.29 27.49
C GLY A 62 13.83 -18.52 26.63
N LEU A 63 14.03 -17.72 25.58
CA LEU A 63 15.29 -17.69 24.82
C LEU A 63 16.51 -17.38 25.69
N PRO A 64 16.45 -16.49 26.71
CA PRO A 64 17.53 -16.37 27.67
C PRO A 64 17.35 -17.42 28.78
N SER A 65 18.16 -18.47 28.76
CA SER A 65 18.68 -18.94 30.05
C SER A 65 19.39 -17.74 30.68
N LEU A 66 19.13 -17.46 31.96
CA LEU A 66 19.50 -16.25 32.73
C LEU A 66 20.97 -15.75 32.61
N ASP A 67 21.83 -16.46 31.89
CA ASP A 67 23.25 -16.21 31.70
C ASP A 67 23.64 -15.63 30.31
N ASN A 68 22.79 -15.71 29.26
CA ASN A 68 23.14 -15.26 27.89
C ASN A 68 22.03 -14.41 27.23
N PHE A 69 22.07 -13.09 27.42
CA PHE A 69 21.24 -12.12 26.67
C PHE A 69 21.59 -12.10 25.16
N ASP A 70 22.79 -12.57 24.81
CA ASP A 70 23.33 -12.60 23.46
C ASP A 70 22.47 -13.42 22.49
N ASP A 71 21.84 -14.51 22.94
CA ASP A 71 21.00 -15.36 22.08
C ASP A 71 19.73 -14.64 21.63
N THR A 72 19.15 -13.80 22.51
CA THR A 72 17.99 -12.97 22.17
C THR A 72 18.37 -11.88 21.18
N LEU A 73 19.54 -11.26 21.36
CA LEU A 73 20.02 -10.20 20.46
C LEU A 73 20.44 -10.77 19.10
N SER A 74 21.08 -11.95 19.06
CA SER A 74 21.40 -12.65 17.81
C SER A 74 20.12 -13.02 17.08
N SER A 75 19.16 -13.67 17.75
CA SER A 75 17.88 -14.05 17.14
C SER A 75 17.12 -12.84 16.57
N PHE A 76 17.11 -11.71 17.30
CA PHE A 76 16.55 -10.46 16.79
C PHE A 76 17.31 -9.97 15.55
N SER A 77 18.64 -9.94 15.61
CA SER A 77 19.49 -9.42 14.53
C SER A 77 19.40 -10.28 13.27
N ASP A 78 19.35 -11.60 13.42
CA ASP A 78 19.21 -12.56 12.33
C ASP A 78 17.80 -12.48 11.71
N GLY A 79 16.74 -12.41 12.53
CA GLY A 79 15.37 -12.24 12.05
C GLY A 79 15.16 -10.91 11.33
N PHE A 80 15.69 -9.81 11.88
CA PHE A 80 15.67 -8.50 11.23
C PHE A 80 16.50 -8.51 9.93
N GLY A 81 17.71 -9.06 9.97
CA GLY A 81 18.65 -9.08 8.85
C GLY A 81 18.15 -9.92 7.66
N THR A 82 17.60 -11.10 7.92
CA THR A 82 17.00 -11.97 6.89
C THR A 82 15.79 -11.29 6.24
N THR A 83 14.91 -10.69 7.04
CA THR A 83 13.77 -9.92 6.53
C THR A 83 14.23 -8.71 5.70
N ALA A 84 15.18 -7.93 6.21
CA ALA A 84 15.73 -6.77 5.52
C ALA A 84 16.42 -7.16 4.21
N ALA A 85 17.12 -8.30 4.16
CA ALA A 85 17.69 -8.83 2.94
C ALA A 85 16.60 -9.26 1.93
N GLY A 86 15.50 -9.86 2.40
CA GLY A 86 14.40 -10.33 1.56
C GLY A 86 13.57 -9.22 0.91
N VAL A 87 13.26 -8.14 1.65
CA VAL A 87 12.36 -7.07 1.16
C VAL A 87 12.99 -5.68 1.07
N GLY A 88 14.19 -5.45 1.60
CA GLY A 88 14.77 -4.11 1.75
C GLY A 88 15.04 -3.37 0.44
N ILE A 89 15.58 -4.04 -0.57
CA ILE A 89 15.83 -3.44 -1.90
C ILE A 89 14.49 -3.02 -2.54
N LEU A 90 13.48 -3.87 -2.44
CA LEU A 90 12.17 -3.62 -3.02
C LEU A 90 11.46 -2.46 -2.32
N ILE A 91 11.59 -2.35 -1.00
CA ILE A 91 11.15 -1.18 -0.23
C ILE A 91 11.83 0.10 -0.74
N ALA A 92 13.15 0.07 -0.91
CA ALA A 92 13.91 1.23 -1.34
C ALA A 92 13.53 1.68 -2.76
N LEU A 93 13.48 0.76 -3.72
CA LEU A 93 13.08 1.05 -5.11
C LEU A 93 11.61 1.48 -5.20
N GLY A 94 10.72 0.81 -4.46
CA GLY A 94 9.30 1.17 -4.38
C GLY A 94 9.09 2.57 -3.81
N ALA A 95 9.84 2.94 -2.75
CA ALA A 95 9.80 4.29 -2.18
C ALA A 95 10.29 5.35 -3.18
N MET A 96 11.38 5.07 -3.90
CA MET A 96 11.89 5.96 -4.96
C MET A 96 10.87 6.12 -6.09
N PHE A 97 10.28 5.03 -6.57
CA PHE A 97 9.26 5.05 -7.61
C PHE A 97 8.02 5.83 -7.17
N ALA A 98 7.49 5.57 -5.97
CA ALA A 98 6.35 6.29 -5.41
C ALA A 98 6.63 7.79 -5.33
N LYS A 99 7.84 8.18 -4.91
CA LYS A 99 8.24 9.59 -4.83
C LYS A 99 8.36 10.23 -6.21
N LEU A 100 8.95 9.54 -7.19
CA LEU A 100 9.03 10.02 -8.57
C LEU A 100 7.65 10.16 -9.22
N LEU A 101 6.74 9.22 -8.95
CA LEU A 101 5.36 9.25 -9.43
C LEU A 101 4.59 10.45 -8.84
N ALA A 102 4.78 10.73 -7.55
CA ALA A 102 4.19 11.90 -6.89
C ALA A 102 4.81 13.21 -7.38
N ASP A 103 6.13 13.29 -7.50
CA ASP A 103 6.85 14.53 -7.86
C ASP A 103 6.75 14.88 -9.35
N SER A 104 6.51 13.88 -10.21
CA SER A 104 6.28 14.07 -11.66
C SER A 104 4.87 14.56 -12.00
N GLY A 105 3.93 14.50 -11.05
CA GLY A 105 2.52 14.76 -11.30
C GLY A 105 1.82 13.65 -12.09
N GLY A 106 2.45 12.47 -12.25
CA GLY A 106 1.80 11.34 -12.90
C GLY A 106 0.61 10.82 -12.10
N ALA A 107 0.71 10.80 -10.77
CA ALA A 107 -0.42 10.43 -9.94
C ALA A 107 -1.62 11.39 -10.09
N ASP A 108 -1.35 12.69 -10.28
CA ASP A 108 -2.39 13.68 -10.60
C ASP A 108 -3.03 13.42 -11.96
N GLU A 109 -2.23 13.07 -12.97
CA GLU A 109 -2.73 12.74 -14.32
C GLU A 109 -3.69 11.54 -14.30
N ILE A 110 -3.39 10.50 -13.51
CA ILE A 110 -4.27 9.34 -13.32
C ILE A 110 -5.61 9.77 -12.73
N VAL A 111 -5.57 10.58 -11.68
CA VAL A 111 -6.75 11.14 -11.02
C VAL A 111 -7.57 11.98 -12.01
N ASP A 112 -6.96 12.99 -12.61
CA ASP A 112 -7.61 13.98 -13.45
C ASP A 112 -8.27 13.29 -14.67
N THR A 113 -7.59 12.30 -15.24
CA THR A 113 -8.12 11.51 -16.37
C THR A 113 -9.30 10.63 -15.94
N ILE A 114 -9.16 9.82 -14.88
CA ILE A 114 -10.22 8.87 -14.48
C ILE A 114 -11.46 9.62 -13.97
N VAL A 115 -11.25 10.65 -13.15
CA VAL A 115 -12.35 11.44 -12.58
C VAL A 115 -12.97 12.34 -13.63
N GLY A 116 -12.18 12.93 -14.53
CA GLY A 116 -12.69 13.78 -15.62
C GLY A 116 -13.64 13.06 -16.58
N HIS A 117 -13.47 11.75 -16.76
CA HIS A 117 -14.38 10.92 -17.56
C HIS A 117 -15.54 10.31 -16.75
N ALA A 118 -15.56 10.49 -15.42
CA ALA A 118 -16.57 9.89 -14.57
C ALA A 118 -17.85 10.74 -14.50
N SER A 119 -19.00 10.11 -14.74
CA SER A 119 -20.29 10.73 -14.43
C SER A 119 -20.50 10.85 -12.92
N PRO A 120 -21.39 11.75 -12.43
CA PRO A 120 -21.65 11.89 -10.99
C PRO A 120 -22.03 10.58 -10.29
N ARG A 121 -22.74 9.67 -10.97
CA ARG A 121 -23.12 8.37 -10.40
C ARG A 121 -21.95 7.38 -10.32
N ALA A 122 -20.97 7.53 -11.22
CA ALA A 122 -19.77 6.71 -11.30
C ALA A 122 -18.65 7.22 -10.40
N LEU A 123 -18.72 8.45 -9.87
CA LEU A 123 -17.68 9.05 -9.04
C LEU A 123 -17.19 8.15 -7.88
N PRO A 124 -18.06 7.53 -7.05
CA PRO A 124 -17.57 6.62 -6.00
C PRO A 124 -16.74 5.45 -6.56
N TRP A 125 -17.11 4.92 -7.72
CA TRP A 125 -16.38 3.83 -8.38
C TRP A 125 -15.07 4.31 -8.97
N ALA A 126 -15.07 5.48 -9.61
CA ALA A 126 -13.87 6.13 -10.13
C ALA A 126 -12.87 6.40 -9.01
N MET A 127 -13.33 6.91 -7.87
CA MET A 127 -12.49 7.15 -6.70
C MET A 127 -11.91 5.87 -6.12
N ALA A 128 -12.71 4.80 -6.02
CA ALA A 128 -12.20 3.49 -5.61
C ALA A 128 -11.13 2.95 -6.57
N LEU A 129 -11.34 3.11 -7.87
CA LEU A 129 -10.37 2.70 -8.89
C LEU A 129 -9.07 3.51 -8.80
N VAL A 130 -9.19 4.84 -8.66
CA VAL A 130 -8.05 5.75 -8.45
C VAL A 130 -7.27 5.32 -7.20
N GLY A 131 -7.96 5.13 -6.07
CA GLY A 131 -7.33 4.67 -4.82
C GLY A 131 -6.63 3.32 -4.99
N ALA A 132 -7.27 2.38 -5.67
CA ALA A 132 -6.69 1.06 -5.95
C ALA A 132 -5.43 1.14 -6.83
N ILE A 133 -5.47 1.90 -7.92
CA ILE A 133 -4.32 2.06 -8.83
C ILE A 133 -3.15 2.74 -8.11
N ILE A 134 -3.41 3.82 -7.37
CA ILE A 134 -2.38 4.57 -6.65
C ILE A 134 -1.84 3.78 -5.46
N GLY A 135 -2.67 2.94 -4.84
CA GLY A 135 -2.29 2.11 -3.69
C GLY A 135 -1.41 0.93 -4.04
N LEU A 136 -1.26 0.56 -5.31
CA LEU A 136 -0.35 -0.51 -5.73
C LEU A 136 1.14 -0.12 -5.61
N PRO A 137 1.58 1.06 -6.09
CA PRO A 137 2.97 1.49 -5.96
C PRO A 137 3.25 2.38 -4.76
N MET A 138 2.26 3.14 -4.26
CA MET A 138 2.49 4.14 -3.23
C MET A 138 2.22 3.61 -1.83
N PHE A 139 3.05 4.01 -0.88
CA PHE A 139 2.76 3.79 0.53
C PHE A 139 1.43 4.44 0.92
N PHE A 140 0.67 3.78 1.79
CA PHE A 140 -0.65 4.23 2.21
C PHE A 140 -0.64 5.69 2.68
N GLU A 141 0.34 6.10 3.47
CA GLU A 141 0.44 7.47 3.97
C GLU A 141 0.65 8.49 2.84
N ILE A 142 1.56 8.21 1.91
CA ILE A 142 1.85 9.10 0.77
C ILE A 142 0.62 9.16 -0.17
N GLY A 143 0.00 8.02 -0.45
CA GLY A 143 -1.22 7.93 -1.25
C GLY A 143 -2.39 8.68 -0.62
N LEU A 144 -2.56 8.58 0.71
CA LEU A 144 -3.58 9.32 1.45
C LEU A 144 -3.38 10.83 1.33
N VAL A 145 -2.14 11.30 1.55
CA VAL A 145 -1.79 12.73 1.46
C VAL A 145 -2.03 13.28 0.05
N LEU A 146 -1.72 12.51 -0.99
CA LEU A 146 -2.00 12.88 -2.37
C LEU A 146 -3.51 12.91 -2.69
N LEU A 147 -4.24 11.88 -2.26
CA LEU A 147 -5.65 11.73 -2.58
C LEU A 147 -6.55 12.69 -1.81
N MET A 148 -6.15 13.13 -0.62
CA MET A 148 -6.98 13.98 0.22
C MET A 148 -7.39 15.31 -0.46
N PRO A 149 -6.47 16.12 -1.05
CA PRO A 149 -6.82 17.29 -1.84
C PRO A 149 -7.77 16.98 -3.01
N VAL A 150 -7.52 15.87 -3.71
CA VAL A 150 -8.36 15.41 -4.82
C VAL A 150 -9.77 15.09 -4.33
N ILE A 151 -9.89 14.33 -3.26
CA ILE A 151 -11.17 13.95 -2.65
C ILE A 151 -11.97 15.20 -2.30
N TYR A 152 -11.35 16.22 -1.70
CA TYR A 152 -12.01 17.50 -1.40
C TYR A 152 -12.47 18.23 -2.65
N LEU A 153 -11.61 18.35 -3.66
CA LEU A 153 -11.92 19.05 -4.90
C LEU A 153 -13.06 18.36 -5.66
N VAL A 154 -13.03 17.03 -5.74
CA VAL A 154 -14.05 16.21 -6.40
C VAL A 154 -15.37 16.29 -5.65
N ALA A 155 -15.37 16.19 -4.32
CA ALA A 155 -16.57 16.36 -3.50
C ALA A 155 -17.22 17.74 -3.73
N LYS A 156 -16.42 18.82 -3.70
CA LYS A 156 -16.89 20.19 -3.93
C LYS A 156 -17.45 20.39 -5.34
N ARG A 157 -16.72 19.96 -6.37
CA ARG A 157 -17.15 20.10 -7.78
C ARG A 157 -18.38 19.26 -8.13
N SER A 158 -18.47 18.06 -7.58
CA SER A 158 -19.59 17.14 -7.83
C SER A 158 -20.79 17.37 -6.92
N GLN A 159 -20.68 18.27 -5.95
CA GLN A 159 -21.70 18.54 -4.92
C GLN A 159 -22.11 17.25 -4.19
N GLN A 160 -21.15 16.33 -3.98
CA GLN A 160 -21.34 15.11 -3.20
C GLN A 160 -20.68 15.22 -1.84
N SER A 161 -21.21 14.48 -0.87
CA SER A 161 -20.60 14.43 0.46
C SER A 161 -19.16 13.91 0.38
N LEU A 162 -18.32 14.41 1.30
CA LEU A 162 -16.94 13.97 1.42
C LEU A 162 -16.83 12.45 1.63
N ILE A 163 -17.77 11.87 2.35
CA ILE A 163 -17.79 10.44 2.67
C ILE A 163 -18.12 9.59 1.45
N THR A 164 -19.06 10.04 0.61
CA THR A 164 -19.46 9.33 -0.62
C THR A 164 -18.29 9.19 -1.61
N VAL A 165 -17.34 10.13 -1.60
CA VAL A 165 -16.18 10.19 -2.50
C VAL A 165 -14.92 9.65 -1.83
N GLY A 166 -14.70 10.00 -0.56
CA GLY A 166 -13.50 9.68 0.20
C GLY A 166 -13.43 8.24 0.67
N ILE A 167 -14.51 7.66 1.22
CA ILE A 167 -14.50 6.25 1.67
C ILE A 167 -14.13 5.29 0.53
N PRO A 168 -14.71 5.41 -0.68
CA PRO A 168 -14.28 4.57 -1.80
C PRO A 168 -12.79 4.71 -2.14
N ALA A 169 -12.25 5.93 -2.17
CA ALA A 169 -10.83 6.16 -2.44
C ALA A 169 -9.94 5.48 -1.38
N LEU A 170 -10.27 5.65 -0.10
CA LEU A 170 -9.53 5.05 1.01
C LEU A 170 -9.63 3.53 1.03
N ALA A 171 -10.80 2.97 0.70
CA ALA A 171 -11.00 1.53 0.60
C ALA A 171 -10.14 0.93 -0.52
N GLY A 172 -10.12 1.58 -1.70
CA GLY A 172 -9.25 1.21 -2.81
C GLY A 172 -7.77 1.23 -2.42
N LEU A 173 -7.32 2.34 -1.85
CA LEU A 173 -5.95 2.53 -1.39
C LEU A 173 -5.55 1.51 -0.33
N SER A 174 -6.39 1.31 0.69
CA SER A 174 -6.11 0.43 1.83
C SER A 174 -6.08 -1.04 1.42
N ALA A 175 -7.07 -1.50 0.65
CA ALA A 175 -7.15 -2.91 0.27
C ALA A 175 -6.00 -3.30 -0.66
N MET A 176 -5.65 -2.47 -1.65
CA MET A 176 -4.52 -2.76 -2.54
C MET A 176 -3.18 -2.68 -1.81
N HIS A 177 -3.02 -1.74 -0.88
CA HIS A 177 -1.81 -1.64 -0.07
C HIS A 177 -1.63 -2.83 0.88
N GLY A 178 -2.72 -3.31 1.49
CA GLY A 178 -2.67 -4.32 2.55
C GLY A 178 -2.75 -5.77 2.06
N LEU A 179 -3.41 -6.03 0.93
CA LEU A 179 -3.72 -7.40 0.48
C LEU A 179 -2.92 -7.86 -0.73
N VAL A 180 -2.24 -6.95 -1.42
CA VAL A 180 -1.61 -7.25 -2.72
C VAL A 180 -0.09 -6.98 -2.64
N PRO A 181 0.76 -7.99 -2.92
CA PRO A 181 2.20 -7.77 -3.16
C PRO A 181 2.42 -6.74 -4.30
N PRO A 182 3.48 -5.91 -4.27
CA PRO A 182 4.78 -6.07 -3.60
C PRO A 182 4.93 -5.32 -2.25
N HIS A 183 3.84 -5.05 -1.53
CA HIS A 183 3.97 -4.30 -0.28
C HIS A 183 4.75 -5.06 0.80
N PRO A 184 5.48 -4.34 1.68
CA PRO A 184 6.38 -4.99 2.64
C PRO A 184 5.66 -5.98 3.55
N GLY A 185 4.48 -5.62 4.07
CA GLY A 185 3.68 -6.51 4.92
C GLY A 185 3.33 -7.83 4.23
N PRO A 186 2.63 -7.80 3.08
CA PRO A 186 2.35 -9.00 2.29
C PRO A 186 3.60 -9.80 1.90
N LEU A 187 4.69 -9.14 1.50
CA LEU A 187 5.92 -9.84 1.11
C LEU A 187 6.63 -10.50 2.29
N THR A 188 6.68 -9.85 3.44
CA THR A 188 7.23 -10.46 4.66
C THR A 188 6.39 -11.66 5.07
N ALA A 189 5.06 -11.59 4.97
CA ALA A 189 4.21 -12.75 5.25
C ALA A 189 4.48 -13.92 4.28
N ILE A 190 4.64 -13.64 2.99
CA ILE A 190 4.98 -14.64 1.98
C ILE A 190 6.35 -15.28 2.26
N ASP A 191 7.36 -14.47 2.58
CA ASP A 191 8.71 -14.98 2.86
C ASP A 191 8.78 -15.79 4.16
N LEU A 192 8.09 -15.36 5.22
CA LEU A 192 8.04 -16.08 6.50
C LEU A 192 7.30 -17.40 6.37
N LEU A 193 6.19 -17.44 5.62
CA LEU A 193 5.40 -18.66 5.40
C LEU A 193 5.93 -19.54 4.26
N LYS A 194 7.00 -19.08 3.56
CA LYS A 194 7.53 -19.71 2.35
C LYS A 194 6.44 -20.00 1.31
N ALA A 195 5.48 -19.09 1.20
CA ALA A 195 4.36 -19.19 0.29
C ALA A 195 4.76 -18.87 -1.16
N ASP A 196 4.03 -19.40 -2.14
CA ASP A 196 4.22 -19.00 -3.52
C ASP A 196 3.69 -17.57 -3.75
N LEU A 197 4.57 -16.69 -4.22
CA LEU A 197 4.25 -15.29 -4.48
C LEU A 197 3.14 -15.13 -5.52
N GLY A 198 3.17 -15.93 -6.59
CA GLY A 198 2.24 -15.79 -7.70
C GLY A 198 0.82 -16.18 -7.31
N VAL A 199 0.67 -17.30 -6.62
CA VAL A 199 -0.60 -17.76 -6.05
C VAL A 199 -1.10 -16.77 -5.00
N THR A 200 -0.22 -16.28 -4.12
CA THR A 200 -0.61 -15.30 -3.09
C THR A 200 -1.05 -13.98 -3.70
N LEU A 201 -0.38 -13.52 -4.77
CA LEU A 201 -0.80 -12.34 -5.53
C LEU A 201 -2.17 -12.54 -6.17
N ALA A 202 -2.40 -13.68 -6.83
CA ALA A 202 -3.67 -13.99 -7.48
C ALA A 202 -4.83 -14.03 -6.46
N LEU A 203 -4.62 -14.70 -5.32
CA LEU A 203 -5.59 -14.74 -4.22
C LEU A 203 -5.78 -13.35 -3.58
N GLY A 204 -4.70 -12.59 -3.40
CA GLY A 204 -4.72 -11.23 -2.86
C GLY A 204 -5.59 -10.30 -3.71
N VAL A 205 -5.39 -10.29 -5.03
CA VAL A 205 -6.23 -9.52 -5.98
C VAL A 205 -7.67 -10.02 -5.97
N LEU A 206 -7.87 -11.34 -5.96
CA LEU A 206 -9.20 -11.96 -5.91
C LEU A 206 -9.99 -11.55 -4.67
N VAL A 207 -9.34 -11.37 -3.52
CA VAL A 207 -9.97 -10.92 -2.27
C VAL A 207 -10.05 -9.40 -2.18
N ALA A 208 -9.05 -8.68 -2.71
CA ALA A 208 -8.99 -7.22 -2.69
C ALA A 208 -10.13 -6.60 -3.50
N ILE A 209 -10.44 -7.12 -4.70
CA ILE A 209 -11.48 -6.54 -5.56
C ILE A 209 -12.86 -6.55 -4.87
N PRO A 210 -13.39 -7.68 -4.35
CA PRO A 210 -14.63 -7.68 -3.57
C PRO A 210 -14.56 -6.77 -2.35
N THR A 211 -13.41 -6.73 -1.66
CA THR A 211 -13.22 -5.87 -0.48
C THR A 211 -13.36 -4.40 -0.85
N VAL A 212 -12.72 -3.94 -1.93
CA VAL A 212 -12.82 -2.56 -2.44
C VAL A 212 -14.26 -2.23 -2.82
N ILE A 213 -14.95 -3.16 -3.49
CA ILE A 213 -16.34 -2.95 -3.92
C ILE A 213 -17.26 -2.77 -2.70
N VAL A 214 -17.17 -3.67 -1.72
CA VAL A 214 -18.04 -3.68 -0.54
C VAL A 214 -17.71 -2.53 0.39
N ALA A 215 -16.44 -2.38 0.80
CA ALA A 215 -16.00 -1.38 1.76
C ALA A 215 -15.91 0.04 1.16
N GLY A 216 -15.82 0.15 -0.17
CA GLY A 216 -15.69 1.41 -0.89
C GLY A 216 -17.02 1.93 -1.42
N PRO A 217 -17.34 1.77 -2.72
CA PRO A 217 -18.53 2.39 -3.34
C PRO A 217 -19.86 1.98 -2.71
N LEU A 218 -20.02 0.71 -2.29
CA LEU A 218 -21.27 0.24 -1.69
C LEU A 218 -21.47 0.84 -0.29
N PHE A 219 -20.47 0.69 0.57
CA PHE A 219 -20.53 1.23 1.92
C PHE A 219 -20.50 2.77 1.95
N GLY A 220 -19.68 3.42 1.13
CA GLY A 220 -19.60 4.89 1.04
C GLY A 220 -20.93 5.55 0.66
N ARG A 221 -21.74 4.91 -0.20
CA ARG A 221 -23.11 5.38 -0.52
C ARG A 221 -24.07 5.28 0.67
N LEU A 222 -23.90 4.26 1.52
CA LEU A 222 -24.72 4.09 2.73
C LEU A 222 -24.26 5.07 3.82
N ALA A 223 -22.96 5.12 4.09
CA ALA A 223 -22.35 5.98 5.09
C ALA A 223 -22.58 7.47 4.79
N GLY A 224 -22.53 7.88 3.52
CA GLY A 224 -22.82 9.25 3.10
C GLY A 224 -24.27 9.68 3.32
N ARG A 225 -25.20 8.76 3.61
CA ARG A 225 -26.56 9.10 4.07
C ARG A 225 -26.62 9.34 5.57
N TRP A 226 -25.72 8.73 6.34
CA TRP A 226 -25.71 8.83 7.80
C TRP A 226 -24.89 10.02 8.29
N VAL A 227 -23.83 10.36 7.58
CA VAL A 227 -22.91 11.42 7.96
C VAL A 227 -22.73 12.35 6.77
N VAL A 228 -23.40 13.49 6.83
CA VAL A 228 -23.26 14.58 5.85
C VAL A 228 -22.27 15.56 6.44
N ILE A 229 -21.02 15.47 5.99
CA ILE A 229 -19.98 16.44 6.29
C ILE A 229 -19.80 17.31 5.05
N ASP A 230 -20.07 18.60 5.22
CA ASP A 230 -19.78 19.58 4.19
C ASP A 230 -18.27 19.74 4.03
N VAL A 231 -17.84 20.00 2.79
CA VAL A 231 -16.42 20.22 2.49
C VAL A 231 -15.99 21.51 3.20
N PRO A 232 -14.93 21.50 4.02
CA PRO A 232 -14.46 22.71 4.68
C PRO A 232 -14.16 23.82 3.67
N ASP A 233 -14.70 25.02 3.89
CA ASP A 233 -14.56 26.16 2.96
C ASP A 233 -13.09 26.56 2.70
N ARG A 234 -12.18 26.21 3.62
CA ARG A 234 -10.77 26.62 3.66
C ARG A 234 -9.78 25.74 2.88
N PHE A 235 -10.22 24.70 2.18
CA PHE A 235 -9.32 23.98 1.26
C PHE A 235 -9.27 24.70 -0.09
N GLU A 236 -8.74 25.93 -0.10
CA GLU A 236 -8.27 26.56 -1.32
C GLU A 236 -6.91 25.94 -1.66
N ALA A 237 -6.71 25.53 -2.91
CA ALA A 237 -5.51 24.84 -3.39
C ALA A 237 -4.19 25.62 -3.12
N ASP A 238 -4.31 26.91 -2.78
CA ASP A 238 -3.20 27.79 -2.39
C ASP A 238 -2.48 27.36 -1.11
N ASP A 239 -3.15 26.73 -0.14
CA ASP A 239 -2.52 26.35 1.14
C ASP A 239 -1.62 25.10 1.02
N PHE A 240 -1.87 24.23 0.03
CA PHE A 240 -1.01 23.08 -0.28
C PHE A 240 0.21 23.50 -1.10
N ALA A 241 0.00 24.41 -2.07
CA ALA A 241 1.08 25.01 -2.86
C ALA A 241 2.06 25.84 -2.01
N ARG A 242 1.57 26.50 -0.95
CA ARG A 242 2.40 27.26 0.00
C ARG A 242 3.20 26.38 0.97
N ASN A 243 2.73 25.18 1.30
CA ASN A 243 3.35 24.31 2.31
C ASN A 243 4.15 23.12 1.73
N GLY A 244 4.62 23.22 0.48
CA GLY A 244 5.53 22.24 -0.12
C GLY A 244 4.85 21.03 -0.77
N GLY A 245 3.53 21.09 -0.98
CA GLY A 245 2.81 20.16 -1.82
C GLY A 245 3.01 20.50 -3.30
N GLY A 246 3.48 19.53 -4.08
CA GLY A 246 3.67 19.65 -5.52
C GLY A 246 2.45 20.22 -6.25
N SER A 247 2.69 20.78 -7.44
CA SER A 247 1.74 21.62 -8.18
C SER A 247 0.41 20.92 -8.51
N VAL A 248 -0.59 21.13 -7.67
CA VAL A 248 -1.99 20.82 -7.95
C VAL A 248 -2.78 22.11 -7.90
N THR A 249 -2.83 22.79 -9.07
CA THR A 249 -3.98 23.53 -9.62
C THR A 249 -3.50 24.53 -10.68
N SER A 250 -3.86 24.30 -11.94
CA SER A 250 -4.16 25.37 -12.89
C SER A 250 -5.26 24.88 -13.81
N ALA A 251 -6.49 24.92 -13.32
CA ALA A 251 -7.69 24.83 -14.14
C ALA A 251 -8.87 25.43 -13.36
N ALA A 252 -9.34 26.57 -13.87
CA ALA A 252 -10.56 27.31 -13.51
C ALA A 252 -10.45 28.34 -12.37
N ALA A 253 -9.97 29.53 -12.71
CA ALA A 253 -10.51 30.79 -12.19
C ALA A 253 -10.49 31.83 -13.33
N GLY A 254 -11.65 32.05 -13.94
CA GLY A 254 -11.88 33.17 -14.85
C GLY A 254 -12.91 34.11 -14.23
N ALA A 255 -12.56 35.40 -14.24
CA ALA A 255 -13.38 36.62 -14.10
C ALA A 255 -13.02 37.56 -12.92
N GLU A 256 -12.31 38.62 -13.31
CA GLU A 256 -12.44 40.04 -12.93
C GLU A 256 -11.79 40.60 -11.65
N GLY A 257 -10.93 41.63 -11.83
CA GLY A 257 -10.67 42.69 -10.84
C GLY A 257 -9.21 43.09 -10.56
N GLU A 258 -8.63 43.92 -11.42
CA GLU A 258 -7.57 44.95 -11.22
C GLU A 258 -6.45 44.80 -10.14
N GLY A 259 -5.20 44.97 -10.61
CA GLY A 259 -4.19 45.75 -9.88
C GLY A 259 -2.84 45.06 -9.54
N THR A 260 -1.87 45.20 -10.44
CA THR A 260 -0.43 45.45 -10.15
C THR A 260 0.34 44.45 -9.27
N THR A 261 1.14 43.57 -9.90
CA THR A 261 2.63 43.56 -9.85
C THR A 261 3.12 42.31 -10.56
N THR A 262 3.64 42.47 -11.78
CA THR A 262 4.26 41.41 -12.56
C THR A 262 5.59 41.00 -11.92
N GLN A 263 5.57 40.01 -11.02
CA GLN A 263 6.73 39.15 -10.79
C GLN A 263 6.64 37.96 -11.74
N THR A 264 7.34 38.06 -12.86
CA THR A 264 7.60 36.95 -13.78
C THR A 264 8.53 35.95 -13.10
N ALA A 265 7.98 35.14 -12.18
CA ALA A 265 8.59 33.87 -11.84
C ALA A 265 8.31 32.92 -13.00
N THR A 266 9.33 32.63 -13.80
CA THR A 266 9.28 31.60 -14.84
C THR A 266 9.05 30.24 -14.14
N ARG A 267 7.80 29.91 -13.83
CA ARG A 267 7.40 28.58 -13.40
C ARG A 267 7.68 27.70 -14.61
N VAL A 268 8.79 26.97 -14.58
CA VAL A 268 9.02 25.87 -15.51
C VAL A 268 7.83 24.93 -15.29
N GLU A 269 6.84 24.99 -16.18
CA GLU A 269 5.76 24.02 -16.21
C GLU A 269 6.42 22.66 -16.45
N ARG A 270 6.64 21.91 -15.36
CA ARG A 270 7.06 20.51 -15.48
C ARG A 270 5.95 19.80 -16.22
N GLN A 271 6.27 19.34 -17.41
CA GLN A 271 5.35 18.59 -18.27
C GLN A 271 4.94 17.32 -17.52
N ARG A 272 3.65 17.19 -17.21
CA ARG A 272 3.11 15.97 -16.62
C ARG A 272 3.26 14.82 -17.61
N PRO A 273 3.60 13.60 -17.17
CA PRO A 273 3.62 12.43 -18.04
C PRO A 273 2.21 12.12 -18.53
N ASN A 274 2.09 11.53 -19.72
CA ASN A 274 0.80 11.12 -20.28
C ASN A 274 0.17 10.02 -19.39
N PHE A 275 -1.16 10.06 -19.22
CA PHE A 275 -1.96 9.02 -18.57
C PHE A 275 -1.54 7.59 -18.94
N GLY A 276 -1.39 7.30 -20.24
CA GLY A 276 -1.07 5.95 -20.70
C GLY A 276 0.30 5.46 -20.23
N ILE A 277 1.31 6.33 -20.27
CA ILE A 277 2.66 6.01 -19.81
C ILE A 277 2.64 5.84 -18.29
N THR A 278 1.98 6.74 -17.59
CA THR A 278 1.89 6.69 -16.12
C THR A 278 1.17 5.43 -15.65
N LEU A 279 0.02 5.10 -16.24
CA LEU A 279 -0.73 3.90 -15.91
C LEU A 279 0.07 2.63 -16.23
N PHE A 280 0.76 2.61 -17.37
CA PHE A 280 1.65 1.51 -17.71
C PHE A 280 2.77 1.37 -16.68
N SER A 281 3.46 2.45 -16.31
CA SER A 281 4.54 2.42 -15.31
C SER A 281 4.05 1.97 -13.94
N VAL A 282 2.84 2.35 -13.53
CA VAL A 282 2.24 1.94 -12.25
C VAL A 282 1.85 0.47 -12.24
N LEU A 283 1.26 -0.02 -13.32
CA LEU A 283 0.78 -1.40 -13.42
C LEU A 283 1.86 -2.38 -13.86
N LEU A 284 2.99 -1.91 -14.39
CA LEU A 284 4.05 -2.75 -14.95
C LEU A 284 4.56 -3.79 -13.94
N PRO A 285 4.97 -3.44 -12.70
CA PRO A 285 5.51 -4.43 -11.78
C PRO A 285 4.47 -5.51 -11.42
N VAL A 286 3.24 -5.09 -11.14
CA VAL A 286 2.12 -6.00 -10.82
C VAL A 286 1.78 -6.89 -12.01
N GLY A 287 1.80 -6.35 -13.23
CA GLY A 287 1.56 -7.09 -14.46
C GLY A 287 2.64 -8.13 -14.74
N LEU A 288 3.91 -7.81 -14.51
CA LEU A 288 5.03 -8.75 -14.66
C LEU A 288 4.96 -9.87 -13.62
N MET A 289 4.69 -9.54 -12.36
CA MET A 289 4.50 -10.52 -11.29
C MET A 289 3.32 -11.45 -11.56
N MET A 290 2.17 -10.90 -11.98
CA MET A 290 0.99 -11.69 -12.29
C MET A 290 1.16 -12.52 -13.58
N GLY A 291 1.91 -12.00 -14.55
CA GLY A 291 2.31 -12.75 -15.74
C GLY A 291 3.13 -13.98 -15.38
N LYS A 292 4.10 -13.85 -14.45
CA LYS A 292 4.84 -14.99 -13.91
C LYS A 292 3.93 -16.00 -13.22
N ALA A 293 3.01 -15.53 -12.37
CA ALA A 293 2.04 -16.40 -11.71
C ALA A 293 1.21 -17.23 -12.70
N LEU A 294 0.71 -16.60 -13.77
CA LEU A 294 -0.04 -17.29 -14.81
C LEU A 294 0.82 -18.30 -15.57
N VAL A 295 2.04 -17.93 -15.92
CA VAL A 295 2.98 -18.82 -16.61
C VAL A 295 3.35 -20.03 -15.75
N ASP A 296 3.56 -19.84 -14.45
CA ASP A 296 3.81 -20.94 -13.51
C ASP A 296 2.63 -21.91 -13.38
N ILE A 297 1.39 -21.45 -13.58
CA ILE A 297 0.17 -22.27 -13.53
C ILE A 297 -0.08 -23.01 -14.85
N PHE A 298 0.13 -22.35 -15.99
CA PHE A 298 -0.25 -22.88 -17.31
C PHE A 298 0.87 -23.60 -18.05
N ILE A 299 2.14 -23.38 -17.69
CA ILE A 299 3.30 -23.95 -18.36
C ILE A 299 4.13 -24.78 -17.38
N ASP A 300 3.89 -26.10 -17.36
CA ASP A 300 4.65 -27.03 -16.52
C ASP A 300 6.09 -27.24 -17.00
N ASP A 301 6.38 -26.98 -18.29
CA ASP A 301 7.70 -27.22 -18.87
C ASP A 301 8.70 -26.12 -18.47
N LYS A 302 9.62 -26.49 -17.58
CA LYS A 302 10.71 -25.63 -17.08
C LYS A 302 11.73 -25.24 -18.17
N THR A 303 11.75 -25.92 -19.30
CA THR A 303 12.68 -25.62 -20.41
C THR A 303 12.12 -24.63 -21.42
N ASN A 304 10.84 -24.27 -21.30
CA ASN A 304 10.21 -23.30 -22.18
C ASN A 304 10.82 -21.90 -22.00
N VAL A 305 11.28 -21.29 -23.09
CA VAL A 305 11.89 -19.96 -23.11
C VAL A 305 10.95 -18.90 -22.53
N LEU A 306 9.65 -19.01 -22.80
CA LEU A 306 8.66 -18.07 -22.25
C LEU A 306 8.61 -18.15 -20.72
N ARG A 307 8.70 -19.35 -20.16
CA ARG A 307 8.74 -19.56 -18.71
C ARG A 307 9.98 -18.95 -18.07
N GLN A 308 11.15 -19.17 -18.67
CA GLN A 308 12.41 -18.61 -18.17
C GLN A 308 12.41 -17.07 -18.17
N ILE A 309 11.82 -16.45 -19.19
CA ILE A 309 11.70 -14.98 -19.26
C ILE A 309 10.83 -14.46 -18.11
N PHE A 310 9.65 -15.03 -17.90
CA PHE A 310 8.75 -14.61 -16.83
C PHE A 310 9.28 -14.97 -15.44
N ASP A 311 10.03 -16.06 -15.31
CA ASP A 311 10.72 -16.45 -14.06
C ASP A 311 11.78 -15.44 -13.63
N ILE A 312 12.32 -14.66 -14.56
CA ILE A 312 13.27 -13.59 -14.28
C ILE A 312 12.52 -12.27 -14.10
N LEU A 313 11.73 -11.86 -15.10
CA LEU A 313 11.08 -10.54 -15.13
C LEU A 313 9.96 -10.39 -14.10
N GLY A 314 9.26 -11.45 -13.73
CA GLY A 314 8.17 -11.39 -12.77
C GLY A 314 8.59 -11.59 -11.32
N ARG A 315 9.90 -11.69 -11.02
CA ARG A 315 10.37 -11.65 -9.63
C ARG A 315 10.21 -10.24 -9.08
N PRO A 316 9.80 -10.07 -7.80
CA PRO A 316 9.55 -8.75 -7.23
C PRO A 316 10.67 -7.73 -7.39
N LEU A 317 11.91 -8.20 -7.36
CA LEU A 317 13.08 -7.32 -7.46
C LEU A 317 13.37 -6.88 -8.91
N MET A 318 12.95 -7.67 -9.90
CA MET A 318 13.18 -7.39 -11.33
C MET A 318 12.00 -6.68 -12.00
N ALA A 319 10.79 -6.92 -11.49
CA ALA A 319 9.53 -6.33 -11.95
C ALA A 319 9.41 -4.85 -11.56
#